data_AF-A0A076N3X2-F1
#
_entry.id   AF-A0A076N3X2-F1
#
_cell.length_a   1.000
_cell.length_b   1.000
_cell.length_c   1.000
_cell.angle_alpha   90.00
_cell.angle_beta   90.00
_cell.angle_gamma   90.00
#
_symmetry.space_group_name_H-M   'P 1'
#
loop_
_entity.id
_entity.type
_entity.pdbx_description
1 polymer ?
#
loop_
_entity_poly.entity_id
_entity_poly.type
_entity_poly.pdbx_seq_one_letter_code
_entity_poly.pdbx_strand_id
1 'polypeptide(L)'
;MQVIDPMADSAPLPEITVDHFMANGCTVMCVVIDPADAQQLLYGAVTRPDGTLAGTYYPADRVRGEHWRIVAADGTHYSAASEFDAVEWLSTTAATPAGPTRERWNPNH
;
A
#
# COMPACT_ATOMS: atom_id res chain seq x y z
N MET A 1 36.75 17.28 8.57
CA MET A 1 35.94 18.46 8.96
C MET A 1 34.98 18.71 7.81
N GLN A 2 33.73 18.26 7.90
CA GLN A 2 32.73 18.55 6.87
C GLN A 2 32.24 19.98 7.09
N VAL A 3 32.47 20.84 6.09
CA VAL A 3 31.93 22.20 6.03
C VAL A 3 30.48 22.05 5.60
N ILE A 4 29.54 22.44 6.47
CA ILE A 4 28.12 22.57 6.09
C ILE A 4 28.00 23.91 5.38
N ASP A 5 27.62 23.90 4.10
CA ASP A 5 27.34 25.12 3.33
C ASP A 5 25.97 25.68 3.78
N PRO A 6 25.92 26.88 4.39
CA PRO A 6 24.67 27.48 4.85
C PRO A 6 23.80 28.04 3.71
N MET A 7 24.30 28.04 2.46
CA MET A 7 23.57 28.45 1.25
C MET A 7 23.15 27.27 0.38
N ALA A 8 23.39 26.03 0.83
CA ALA A 8 22.84 24.85 0.16
C ALA A 8 21.31 24.95 0.19
N ASP A 9 20.70 24.87 -0.99
CA ASP A 9 19.25 24.86 -1.15
C ASP A 9 18.66 23.76 -0.25
N SER A 10 17.70 24.13 0.60
CA SER A 10 17.01 23.15 1.42
C SER A 10 16.07 22.40 0.50
N ALA A 11 16.59 21.35 -0.16
CA ALA A 11 15.77 20.46 -0.96
C ALA A 11 14.53 20.11 -0.12
N PRO A 12 13.30 20.26 -0.68
CA PRO A 12 12.09 20.01 0.07
C PRO A 12 12.17 18.60 0.67
N LEU A 13 11.96 18.53 1.99
CA LEU A 13 11.88 17.25 2.66
C LEU A 13 10.65 16.50 2.11
N PRO A 14 10.74 15.18 1.91
CA PRO A 14 9.61 14.42 1.43
C PRO A 14 8.44 14.55 2.41
N GLU A 15 7.25 14.85 1.88
CA GLU A 15 6.03 14.94 2.68
C GLU A 15 5.39 13.55 2.80
N ILE A 16 4.97 13.17 4.01
CA ILE A 16 4.19 11.96 4.23
C ILE A 16 2.77 12.39 4.50
N THR A 17 1.84 11.97 3.63
CA THR A 17 0.42 12.26 3.80
C THR A 17 -0.38 10.97 3.98
N VAL A 18 -1.56 11.12 4.59
CA VAL A 18 -2.53 10.04 4.74
C VAL A 18 -3.76 10.40 3.91
N ASP A 19 -3.97 9.64 2.85
CA ASP A 19 -5.09 9.82 1.94
C ASP A 19 -6.20 8.81 2.24
N HIS A 20 -7.42 9.22 1.90
CA HIS A 20 -8.62 8.42 2.13
C HIS A 20 -9.51 8.47 0.90
N PHE A 21 -10.02 7.32 0.49
CA PHE A 21 -11.03 7.21 -0.56
C PHE A 21 -11.97 6.03 -0.30
N MET A 22 -13.02 5.92 -1.10
CA MET A 22 -14.02 4.85 -0.98
C MET A 22 -13.90 3.87 -2.15
N ALA A 23 -13.92 2.57 -1.86
CA ALA A 23 -13.94 1.49 -2.85
C ALA A 23 -14.96 0.43 -2.44
N ASN A 24 -15.96 0.15 -3.28
CA ASN A 24 -17.03 -0.83 -3.01
C ASN A 24 -17.70 -0.68 -1.62
N GLY A 25 -17.89 0.57 -1.18
CA GLY A 25 -18.44 0.89 0.14
C GLY A 25 -17.45 0.74 1.31
N CYS A 26 -16.25 0.19 1.06
CA CYS A 26 -15.16 0.16 2.02
C CYS A 26 -14.41 1.50 2.02
N THR A 27 -13.91 1.90 3.19
CA THR A 27 -12.96 3.01 3.32
C THR A 27 -11.56 2.48 3.10
N VAL A 28 -10.84 3.08 2.17
CA VAL A 28 -9.42 2.85 1.94
C VAL A 28 -8.66 4.02 2.53
N MET A 29 -7.72 3.71 3.43
CA MET A 29 -6.74 4.65 3.94
C MET A 29 -5.39 4.24 3.38
N CYS A 30 -4.63 5.19 2.84
CA CYS A 30 -3.28 4.93 2.39
C CYS A 30 -2.30 5.98 2.91
N VAL A 31 -1.06 5.55 3.11
CA VAL A 31 0.05 6.44 3.40
C VAL A 31 0.91 6.52 2.17
N VAL A 32 1.09 7.74 1.70
CA VAL A 32 1.89 8.08 0.54
C VAL A 32 3.05 8.95 0.98
N ILE A 33 4.16 8.85 0.26
CA ILE A 33 5.27 9.79 0.34
C ILE A 33 5.34 10.56 -0.96
N ASP A 34 5.46 11.88 -0.86
CA ASP A 34 5.61 12.78 -2.00
C ASP A 34 7.07 13.26 -2.08
N PRO A 35 7.89 12.71 -3.00
CA PRO A 35 9.23 13.23 -3.26
C PRO A 35 9.24 14.46 -4.18
N ALA A 36 8.08 15.09 -4.45
CA ALA A 36 7.75 16.23 -5.31
C ALA A 36 7.23 15.85 -6.72
N ASP A 37 5.96 15.40 -6.78
CA ASP A 37 5.13 15.03 -7.96
C ASP A 37 5.20 13.57 -8.45
N ALA A 38 5.88 12.68 -7.71
CA ALA A 38 5.83 11.24 -7.96
C ALA A 38 5.39 10.48 -6.70
N GLN A 39 4.13 10.69 -6.31
CA GLN A 39 3.53 10.05 -5.14
C GLN A 39 3.79 8.54 -5.12
N GLN A 40 4.38 8.06 -4.04
CA GLN A 40 4.67 6.65 -3.84
C GLN A 40 3.89 6.13 -2.64
N LEU A 41 3.07 5.11 -2.85
CA LEU A 41 2.37 4.44 -1.76
C LEU A 41 3.33 3.63 -0.89
N LEU A 42 3.23 3.79 0.44
CA LEU A 42 3.98 3.02 1.41
C LEU A 42 3.19 1.83 1.95
N TYR A 43 1.91 2.07 2.28
CA TYR A 43 0.97 1.06 2.73
C TYR A 43 -0.47 1.56 2.58
N GLY A 44 -1.42 0.64 2.52
CA GLY A 44 -2.84 0.94 2.63
C GLY A 44 -3.58 -0.07 3.49
N ALA A 45 -4.73 0.35 4.01
CA ALA A 45 -5.64 -0.44 4.82
C ALA A 45 -7.07 -0.25 4.30
N VAL A 46 -7.82 -1.35 4.24
CA VAL A 46 -9.20 -1.35 3.77
C VAL A 46 -10.10 -1.76 4.92
N THR A 47 -11.05 -0.88 5.26
CA THR A 47 -12.03 -1.06 6.32
C THR A 47 -13.42 -1.21 5.71
N ARG A 48 -14.15 -2.23 6.10
CA ARG A 48 -15.51 -2.53 5.64
C ARG A 48 -16.52 -1.48 6.16
N PRO A 49 -17.72 -1.39 5.55
CA PRO A 49 -18.79 -0.51 6.03
C PRO A 49 -19.18 -0.70 7.51
N ASP A 50 -19.02 -1.92 8.03
CA ASP A 50 -19.30 -2.27 9.43
C ASP A 50 -18.17 -1.87 10.40
N GLY A 51 -17.11 -1.23 9.89
CA GLY A 51 -15.94 -0.82 10.66
C GLY A 51 -14.90 -1.91 10.87
N THR A 52 -15.11 -3.13 10.36
CA THR A 52 -14.12 -4.22 10.48
C THR A 52 -13.01 -4.10 9.44
N LEU A 53 -11.79 -4.52 9.80
CA LEU A 53 -10.68 -4.56 8.87
C LEU A 53 -10.92 -5.65 7.81
N ALA A 54 -10.82 -5.31 6.53
CA ALA A 54 -10.76 -6.29 5.44
C ALA A 54 -9.33 -6.81 5.27
N GLY A 55 -8.35 -5.92 5.34
CA GLY A 55 -6.94 -6.24 5.31
C GLY A 55 -6.09 -5.01 5.00
N THR A 56 -4.80 -5.25 4.80
CA THR A 56 -3.81 -4.23 4.44
C THR A 56 -3.08 -4.65 3.18
N TYR A 57 -2.50 -3.69 2.48
CA TYR A 57 -1.70 -3.93 1.29
C TYR A 57 -0.48 -3.01 1.25
N TYR A 58 0.60 -3.45 0.61
CA TYR A 58 1.83 -2.67 0.44
C TYR A 58 2.63 -3.16 -0.76
N PRO A 59 3.43 -2.30 -1.40
CA PRO A 59 4.31 -2.73 -2.49
C PRO A 59 5.43 -3.63 -1.94
N ALA A 60 5.63 -4.79 -2.54
CA ALA A 60 6.75 -5.69 -2.22
C ALA A 60 8.08 -5.15 -2.77
N ASP A 61 8.02 -4.45 -3.90
CA ASP A 61 9.12 -3.71 -4.50
C ASP A 61 8.71 -2.25 -4.72
N ARG A 62 9.12 -1.40 -3.78
CA ARG A 62 8.83 0.03 -3.79
C ARG A 62 9.39 0.73 -5.04
N VAL A 63 10.47 0.22 -5.64
CA VAL A 63 11.13 0.88 -6.77
C VAL A 63 10.42 0.57 -8.09
N ARG A 64 9.87 -0.65 -8.23
CA ARG A 64 9.23 -1.10 -9.47
C ARG A 64 7.75 -0.78 -9.58
N GLY A 65 7.05 -0.53 -8.47
CA GLY A 65 5.59 -0.30 -8.47
C GLY A 65 4.76 -1.54 -8.85
N GLU A 66 5.43 -2.67 -9.04
CA GLU A 66 4.90 -3.98 -9.40
C GLU A 66 5.05 -4.92 -8.20
N HIS A 67 4.23 -5.97 -8.14
CA HIS A 67 4.20 -6.96 -7.05
C HIS A 67 3.78 -6.37 -5.71
N TRP A 68 2.48 -6.49 -5.44
CA TRP A 68 1.84 -6.01 -4.23
C TRP A 68 1.61 -7.16 -3.26
N ARG A 69 1.82 -6.94 -1.96
CA ARG A 69 1.45 -7.88 -0.91
C ARG A 69 0.13 -7.44 -0.30
N ILE A 70 -0.72 -8.42 -0.07
CA ILE A 70 -1.96 -8.27 0.67
C ILE A 70 -1.85 -9.12 1.93
N VAL A 71 -2.24 -8.56 3.06
CA VAL A 71 -2.43 -9.29 4.31
C VAL A 71 -3.90 -9.14 4.67
N ALA A 72 -4.65 -10.24 4.54
CA ALA A 72 -6.05 -10.27 4.91
C ALA A 72 -6.23 -10.17 6.42
N ALA A 73 -7.44 -9.87 6.87
CA ALA A 73 -7.75 -9.72 8.31
C ALA A 73 -7.45 -10.98 9.16
N ASP A 74 -7.42 -12.16 8.54
CA ASP A 74 -7.05 -13.43 9.18
C ASP A 74 -5.51 -13.66 9.23
N GLY A 75 -4.73 -12.72 8.71
CA GLY A 75 -3.28 -12.82 8.59
C GLY A 75 -2.80 -13.61 7.36
N THR A 76 -3.69 -14.06 6.46
CA THR A 76 -3.27 -14.76 5.24
C THR A 76 -2.64 -13.78 4.25
N HIS A 77 -1.50 -14.18 3.68
CA HIS A 77 -0.75 -13.40 2.70
C HIS A 77 -1.11 -13.78 1.27
N TYR A 78 -1.24 -12.76 0.41
CA TYR A 78 -1.46 -12.90 -1.02
C TYR A 78 -0.60 -11.92 -1.81
N SER A 79 -0.41 -12.18 -3.09
CA SER A 79 0.22 -11.25 -4.04
C SER A 79 -0.72 -10.78 -5.14
N ALA A 80 -0.63 -9.49 -5.46
CA ALA A 80 -1.38 -8.82 -6.53
C ALA A 80 -0.42 -8.16 -7.54
N ALA A 81 -0.88 -7.96 -8.77
CA ALA A 81 -0.07 -7.35 -9.82
C ALA A 81 0.05 -5.83 -9.64
N SER A 82 -1.02 -5.19 -9.15
CA SER A 82 -1.09 -3.74 -8.93
C SER A 82 -1.75 -3.37 -7.59
N GLU A 83 -1.66 -2.08 -7.21
CA GLU A 83 -2.44 -1.51 -6.10
C GLU A 83 -3.93 -1.72 -6.33
N PHE A 84 -4.39 -1.45 -7.55
CA PHE A 84 -5.79 -1.56 -7.92
C PHE A 84 -6.33 -2.97 -7.64
N ASP A 85 -5.62 -4.01 -8.07
CA ASP A 85 -6.03 -5.39 -7.83
C ASP A 85 -6.07 -5.74 -6.33
N ALA A 86 -5.14 -5.17 -5.55
CA ALA A 86 -5.11 -5.36 -4.10
C ALA A 86 -6.32 -4.71 -3.41
N VAL A 87 -6.64 -3.47 -3.77
CA VAL A 87 -7.79 -2.72 -3.25
C VAL A 87 -9.09 -3.37 -3.71
N GLU A 88 -9.20 -3.77 -4.97
CA GLU A 88 -10.37 -4.45 -5.53
C GLU A 88 -10.63 -5.77 -4.78
N TRP A 89 -9.59 -6.57 -4.55
CA TRP A 89 -9.73 -7.82 -3.81
C TRP A 89 -10.15 -7.62 -2.36
N LEU A 90 -9.56 -6.65 -1.65
CA LEU A 90 -9.92 -6.36 -0.26
C LEU A 90 -11.32 -5.77 -0.11
N SER A 91 -11.77 -4.99 -1.10
CA SER A 91 -13.06 -4.29 -1.07
C SER A 91 -14.22 -5.10 -1.64
N THR A 92 -13.95 -6.20 -2.36
CA THR A 92 -14.96 -7.07 -2.99
C THR A 92 -15.01 -8.42 -2.28
N THR A 93 -15.82 -8.56 -1.24
CA THR A 93 -15.91 -9.83 -0.46
C THR A 93 -16.73 -10.93 -1.18
N ALA A 94 -16.99 -10.84 -2.49
CA ALA A 94 -17.70 -11.87 -3.26
C ALA A 94 -17.22 -11.98 -4.72
N ALA A 95 -16.73 -13.18 -5.08
CA ALA A 95 -16.44 -13.66 -6.44
C ALA A 95 -15.35 -12.92 -7.25
N THR A 96 -14.12 -13.41 -7.07
CA THR A 96 -12.92 -13.36 -7.91
C THR A 96 -13.08 -12.93 -9.39
N PRO A 97 -12.65 -11.72 -9.78
CA PRO A 97 -11.78 -11.56 -10.96
C PRO A 97 -10.38 -12.09 -10.59
N ALA A 98 -9.56 -12.52 -11.56
CA ALA A 98 -8.26 -13.20 -11.40
C ALA A 98 -7.56 -12.91 -10.04
N GLY A 99 -7.80 -13.77 -9.06
CA GLY A 99 -7.54 -13.43 -7.66
C GLY A 99 -6.06 -13.42 -7.32
N PRO A 100 -5.66 -12.72 -6.24
CA PRO A 100 -4.29 -12.64 -5.82
C PRO A 100 -3.78 -14.03 -5.42
N THR A 101 -2.52 -14.31 -5.73
CA THR A 101 -1.95 -15.65 -5.51
C THR A 101 -1.64 -15.80 -4.03
N ARG A 102 -2.19 -16.84 -3.39
CA ARG A 102 -1.90 -17.12 -1.98
C ARG A 102 -0.43 -17.49 -1.81
N GLU A 103 0.23 -16.85 -0.86
CA GLU A 103 1.63 -17.11 -0.59
C GLU A 103 1.78 -17.96 0.66
N ARG A 104 2.60 -19.01 0.55
CA ARG A 104 2.98 -19.81 1.71
C ARG A 104 4.19 -19.12 2.32
N TRP A 105 4.01 -18.47 3.47
CA TRP A 105 5.12 -17.94 4.25
C TRP A 105 6.19 -19.01 4.46
N ASN A 106 7.41 -18.76 3.99
CA ASN A 106 8.57 -19.59 4.25
C ASN A 106 9.50 -18.84 5.21
N PRO A 107 9.58 -19.22 6.50
CA PRO A 107 10.40 -18.52 7.48
C PRO A 107 11.93 -18.70 7.27
N ASN A 108 12.35 -19.44 6.25
CA ASN A 108 13.77 -19.80 6.01
C ASN A 108 14.38 -19.11 4.78
N HIS A 109 13.85 -17.96 4.33
CA HIS A 109 14.39 -17.23 3.19
C HIS A 109 14.50 -15.74 3.46
#